data_AF-A0A8S2G3D1-F1
#
_entry.id   AF-A0A8S2G3D1-F1
#
_cell.length_a   1.000
_cell.length_b   1.000
_cell.length_c   1.000
_cell.angle_alpha   90.00
_cell.angle_beta   90.00
_cell.angle_gamma   90.00
#
_symmetry.space_group_name_H-M   'P 1'
#
loop_
_entity.id
_entity.type
_entity.pdbx_description
1 polymer ?
#
loop_
_entity_poly.entity_id
_entity_poly.type
_entity_poly.pdbx_seq_one_letter_code
_entity_poly.pdbx_strand_id
1 'polypeptide(L)'
;SGKQIIYKCPLGDGYVVDMNRTKGHKSMLNYGCWSPTDKNEFMTCSDDCTIRLWSLNNREQQISCIRTKSEQGHDVRTTTCTYHSIHQNGVNTSLVAGGCLDGSIQIWDRRKPFVHTTFLCRHAHQNDEIISSLKWSYDGLHLASRSTDHTLKLWDIRMFEKGCLSSCENIHNRFAMTNVCFSPNDRYLIT
;
A
#
# COMPACT_ATOMS: atom_id res chain seq x y z
N SER A 1 -20.96 -21.88 14.34
CA SER A 1 -21.15 -20.78 13.37
C SER A 1 -20.13 -20.93 12.25
N GLY A 2 -20.57 -21.37 11.07
CA GLY A 2 -19.67 -21.57 9.93
C GLY A 2 -19.20 -20.22 9.38
N LYS A 3 -17.89 -20.09 9.11
CA LYS A 3 -17.36 -18.92 8.40
C LYS A 3 -17.95 -18.92 6.99
N GLN A 4 -18.81 -17.96 6.67
CA GLN A 4 -19.38 -17.80 5.34
C GLN A 4 -18.59 -16.74 4.57
N ILE A 5 -18.32 -16.99 3.29
CA ILE A 5 -17.82 -15.96 2.39
C ILE A 5 -18.96 -14.97 2.13
N ILE A 6 -18.82 -13.75 2.65
CA ILE A 6 -19.85 -12.71 2.56
C ILE A 6 -19.71 -11.82 1.32
N TYR A 7 -18.55 -11.84 0.67
CA TYR A 7 -18.26 -11.02 -0.51
C TYR A 7 -17.08 -11.58 -1.33
N LYS A 8 -17.17 -11.45 -2.66
CA LYS A 8 -16.11 -11.74 -3.64
C LYS A 8 -16.05 -10.59 -4.63
N CYS A 9 -14.88 -9.96 -4.77
CA CYS A 9 -14.70 -8.92 -5.78
C CYS A 9 -14.87 -9.49 -7.20
N PRO A 10 -15.39 -8.69 -8.15
CA PRO A 10 -15.41 -9.07 -9.57
C PRO A 10 -13.99 -9.37 -10.08
N LEU A 11 -13.89 -10.37 -10.95
CA LEU A 11 -12.64 -10.67 -11.65
C LEU A 11 -12.44 -9.65 -12.77
N GLY A 12 -11.19 -9.20 -12.95
CA GLY A 12 -10.84 -8.33 -14.06
C GLY A 12 -10.78 -9.08 -15.39
N ASP A 13 -11.14 -8.38 -16.47
CA ASP A 13 -11.01 -8.90 -17.84
C ASP A 13 -9.57 -8.74 -18.33
N GLY A 14 -8.92 -9.87 -18.62
CA GLY A 14 -7.55 -9.95 -19.13
C GLY A 14 -7.32 -9.21 -20.45
N TYR A 15 -8.36 -9.05 -21.27
CA TYR A 15 -8.29 -8.43 -22.60
C TYR A 15 -8.42 -6.90 -22.55
N VAL A 16 -8.88 -6.34 -21.43
CA VAL A 16 -9.01 -4.89 -21.27
C VAL A 16 -7.67 -4.27 -20.90
N VAL A 17 -7.14 -3.43 -21.79
CA VAL A 17 -5.86 -2.72 -21.60
C VAL A 17 -6.00 -1.60 -20.56
N ASP A 18 -7.12 -0.89 -20.55
CA ASP A 18 -7.35 0.17 -19.57
C ASP A 18 -7.79 -0.38 -18.22
N MET A 19 -6.89 -0.34 -17.23
CA MET A 19 -7.13 -0.80 -15.87
C MET A 19 -8.32 -0.11 -15.17
N ASN A 20 -8.68 1.10 -15.59
CA ASN A 20 -9.85 1.80 -15.04
C ASN A 20 -11.18 1.24 -15.56
N ARG A 21 -11.17 0.59 -16.73
CA ARG A 21 -12.37 0.02 -17.38
C ARG A 21 -12.63 -1.44 -17.03
N THR A 22 -11.64 -2.13 -16.48
CA THR A 22 -11.86 -3.49 -15.94
C THR A 22 -12.47 -3.40 -14.54
N LYS A 23 -13.45 -4.27 -14.26
CA LYS A 23 -14.20 -4.29 -12.98
C LYS A 23 -13.38 -4.77 -11.78
N GLY A 24 -12.22 -5.38 -12.03
CA GLY A 24 -11.36 -5.87 -10.94
C GLY A 24 -9.95 -6.22 -11.37
N HIS A 25 -9.23 -6.87 -10.46
CA HIS A 25 -7.84 -7.24 -10.69
C HIS A 25 -7.71 -8.32 -11.77
N LYS A 26 -6.66 -8.21 -12.58
CA LYS A 26 -6.37 -9.14 -13.69
C LYS A 26 -5.30 -10.19 -13.36
N SER A 27 -4.67 -10.06 -12.20
CA SER A 27 -3.57 -10.93 -11.76
C SER A 27 -3.69 -11.26 -10.27
N MET A 28 -2.70 -11.97 -9.74
CA MET A 28 -2.62 -12.36 -8.33
C MET A 28 -2.71 -11.15 -7.40
N LEU A 29 -3.44 -11.32 -6.30
CA LEU A 29 -3.48 -10.34 -5.21
C LEU A 29 -2.28 -10.56 -4.29
N ASN A 30 -1.61 -9.48 -3.93
CA ASN A 30 -0.42 -9.53 -3.08
C ASN A 30 -0.72 -9.14 -1.64
N TYR A 31 -1.58 -8.13 -1.44
CA TYR A 31 -1.96 -7.67 -0.11
C TYR A 31 -3.35 -7.02 -0.13
N GLY A 32 -3.93 -6.88 1.06
CA GLY A 32 -5.12 -6.08 1.26
C GLY A 32 -5.27 -5.61 2.71
N CYS A 33 -5.97 -4.50 2.90
CA CYS A 33 -6.22 -3.92 4.20
C CYS A 33 -7.58 -3.23 4.25
N TRP A 34 -8.22 -3.25 5.42
CA TRP A 34 -9.43 -2.49 5.68
C TRP A 34 -9.12 -1.00 5.83
N SER A 35 -10.09 -0.15 5.50
CA SER A 35 -10.02 1.26 5.89
C SER A 35 -10.03 1.36 7.42
N PRO A 36 -9.19 2.24 8.00
CA PRO A 36 -9.13 2.45 9.44
C PRO A 36 -10.35 3.21 9.98
N THR A 37 -11.13 3.85 9.10
CA THR A 37 -12.25 4.73 9.49
C THR A 37 -13.60 4.29 8.92
N ASP A 38 -13.64 3.58 7.79
CA ASP A 38 -14.88 3.07 7.20
C ASP A 38 -14.88 1.53 7.13
N LYS A 39 -15.75 0.89 7.91
CA LYS A 39 -15.92 -0.57 7.94
C LYS A 39 -16.40 -1.18 6.61
N ASN A 40 -16.90 -0.37 5.69
CA ASN A 40 -17.39 -0.82 4.39
C ASN A 40 -16.34 -0.64 3.28
N GLU A 41 -15.19 -0.05 3.57
CA GLU A 41 -14.13 0.19 2.57
C GLU A 41 -12.90 -0.66 2.85
N PHE A 42 -12.30 -1.20 1.80
CA PHE A 42 -11.02 -1.88 1.88
C PHE A 42 -10.20 -1.66 0.61
N MET A 43 -8.92 -1.97 0.69
CA MET A 43 -7.95 -1.79 -0.37
C MET A 43 -7.25 -3.11 -0.67
N THR A 44 -6.91 -3.32 -1.94
CA THR A 44 -6.10 -4.45 -2.40
C THR A 44 -5.02 -3.99 -3.36
N CYS A 45 -3.93 -4.74 -3.47
CA CYS A 45 -2.92 -4.55 -4.51
C CYS A 45 -2.58 -5.87 -5.20
N SER A 46 -2.02 -5.78 -6.40
CA SER A 46 -1.87 -6.93 -7.29
C SER A 46 -0.64 -6.84 -8.20
N ASP A 47 -0.25 -8.00 -8.71
CA ASP A 47 0.71 -8.16 -9.81
C ASP A 47 0.24 -7.54 -11.13
N ASP A 48 -1.02 -7.07 -11.22
CA ASP A 48 -1.50 -6.27 -12.34
C ASP A 48 -1.06 -4.79 -12.29
N CYS A 49 -0.14 -4.46 -11.37
CA CYS A 49 0.44 -3.12 -11.18
C CYS A 49 -0.56 -2.08 -10.66
N THR A 50 -1.64 -2.53 -10.00
CA THR A 50 -2.65 -1.64 -9.45
C THR A 50 -2.91 -1.81 -7.97
N ILE A 51 -3.29 -0.69 -7.36
CA ILE A 51 -3.94 -0.62 -6.05
C ILE A 51 -5.39 -0.25 -6.30
N ARG A 52 -6.33 -1.01 -5.72
CA ARG A 52 -7.77 -0.78 -5.90
C ARG A 52 -8.45 -0.54 -4.56
N LEU A 53 -9.36 0.43 -4.56
CA LEU A 53 -10.26 0.72 -3.44
C LEU A 53 -11.63 0.12 -3.73
N TRP A 54 -12.25 -0.48 -2.72
CA TRP A 54 -13.49 -1.23 -2.83
C TRP A 54 -14.49 -0.82 -1.77
N SER A 55 -15.78 -0.86 -2.09
CA SER A 55 -16.86 -0.65 -1.12
C SER A 55 -17.74 -1.90 -1.04
N LEU A 56 -18.10 -2.33 0.17
CA LEU A 56 -19.11 -3.37 0.38
C LEU A 56 -20.52 -2.91 -0.05
N ASN A 57 -20.74 -1.60 -0.17
CA ASN A 57 -21.99 -1.01 -0.64
C ASN A 57 -22.10 -1.01 -2.17
N ASN A 58 -20.97 -1.02 -2.89
CA ASN A 58 -20.93 -1.14 -4.34
C ASN A 58 -20.10 -2.36 -4.74
N ARG A 59 -20.80 -3.47 -4.94
CA ARG A 59 -20.18 -4.79 -5.12
C ARG A 59 -19.75 -5.10 -6.55
N GLU A 60 -20.17 -4.29 -7.52
CA GLU A 60 -20.01 -4.59 -8.95
C GLU A 60 -18.69 -4.06 -9.54
N GLN A 61 -18.08 -3.08 -8.89
CA GLN A 61 -16.85 -2.43 -9.38
C GLN A 61 -16.04 -1.80 -8.25
N GLN A 62 -14.76 -1.55 -8.52
CA GLN A 62 -13.91 -0.74 -7.65
C GLN A 62 -14.40 0.72 -7.56
N ILE A 63 -14.12 1.36 -6.42
CA ILE A 63 -14.26 2.81 -6.23
C ILE A 63 -13.18 3.55 -7.03
N SER A 64 -11.96 3.03 -7.01
CA SER A 64 -10.81 3.66 -7.65
C SER A 64 -9.77 2.61 -8.02
N CYS A 65 -9.01 2.91 -9.08
CA CYS A 65 -7.89 2.11 -9.56
C CYS A 65 -6.69 3.04 -9.70
N ILE A 66 -5.63 2.75 -8.95
CA ILE A 66 -4.39 3.52 -8.92
C ILE A 66 -3.32 2.65 -9.56
N ARG A 67 -2.60 3.21 -10.55
CA ARG A 67 -1.49 2.50 -11.19
C ARG A 67 -0.17 2.94 -10.57
N THR A 68 0.67 1.98 -10.22
CA THR A 68 2.02 2.24 -9.72
C THR A 68 3.00 2.31 -10.87
N LYS A 69 3.83 3.37 -10.90
CA LYS A 69 4.67 3.71 -12.05
C LYS A 69 6.14 3.72 -11.71
N SER A 70 7.00 3.17 -12.57
CA SER A 70 8.46 3.30 -12.47
C SER A 70 8.91 4.73 -12.75
N GLU A 71 10.19 5.01 -12.58
CA GLU A 71 10.82 6.27 -12.99
C GLU A 71 10.65 6.56 -14.49
N GLN A 72 10.64 5.52 -15.33
CA GLN A 72 10.43 5.62 -16.78
C GLN A 72 8.94 5.73 -17.16
N GLY A 73 8.01 5.69 -16.19
CA GLY A 73 6.56 5.77 -16.42
C GLY A 73 5.90 4.43 -16.77
N HIS A 74 6.64 3.32 -16.75
CA HIS A 74 6.09 1.98 -16.98
C HIS A 74 5.30 1.49 -15.76
N ASP A 75 4.32 0.63 -15.97
CA ASP A 75 3.58 -0.01 -14.87
C ASP A 75 4.52 -0.97 -14.10
N VAL A 76 4.52 -0.87 -12.77
CA VAL A 76 5.35 -1.71 -11.88
C VAL A 76 4.47 -2.47 -10.92
N ARG A 77 4.80 -3.73 -10.63
CA ARG A 77 4.04 -4.57 -9.71
C ARG A 77 4.01 -3.98 -8.30
N THR A 78 2.83 -3.98 -7.69
CA THR A 78 2.64 -3.53 -6.31
C THR A 78 2.63 -4.73 -5.36
N THR A 79 3.61 -4.83 -4.48
CA THR A 79 3.80 -5.98 -3.58
C THR A 79 3.03 -5.83 -2.27
N THR A 80 2.78 -4.62 -1.82
CA THR A 80 2.02 -4.35 -0.59
C THR A 80 1.29 -3.02 -0.69
N CYS A 81 0.21 -2.86 0.06
CA CYS A 81 -0.53 -1.61 0.16
C CYS A 81 -0.99 -1.35 1.59
N THR A 82 -1.14 -0.08 1.94
CA THR A 82 -1.60 0.31 3.27
C THR A 82 -2.37 1.62 3.27
N TYR A 83 -3.29 1.73 4.23
CA TYR A 83 -4.25 2.80 4.34
C TYR A 83 -3.90 3.68 5.55
N HIS A 84 -4.07 4.98 5.41
CA HIS A 84 -3.97 5.92 6.52
C HIS A 84 -5.06 6.97 6.46
N SER A 85 -5.67 7.23 7.61
CA SER A 85 -6.54 8.39 7.76
C SER A 85 -6.49 8.90 9.19
N ILE A 86 -6.20 10.20 9.34
CA ILE A 86 -6.28 10.91 10.61
C ILE A 86 -7.23 12.09 10.45
N HIS A 87 -8.12 12.22 11.43
CA HIS A 87 -8.95 13.40 11.62
C HIS A 87 -8.70 13.93 13.03
N GLN A 88 -7.68 14.79 13.19
CA GLN A 88 -7.35 15.39 14.48
C GLN A 88 -7.02 16.87 14.30
N ASN A 89 -7.44 17.70 15.26
CA ASN A 89 -7.15 19.14 15.31
C ASN A 89 -7.49 19.90 14.01
N GLY A 90 -8.57 19.50 13.31
CA GLY A 90 -8.99 20.11 12.05
C GLY A 90 -8.16 19.70 10.82
N VAL A 91 -7.10 18.91 11.01
CA VAL A 91 -6.32 18.33 9.91
C VAL A 91 -6.91 16.97 9.56
N ASN A 92 -7.40 16.86 8.32
CA ASN A 92 -7.91 15.62 7.75
C ASN A 92 -6.87 15.08 6.76
N THR A 93 -6.14 14.03 7.11
CA THR A 93 -5.28 13.30 6.17
C THR A 93 -5.98 12.01 5.73
N SER A 94 -5.85 11.70 4.44
CA SER A 94 -6.34 10.45 3.86
C SER A 94 -5.34 10.00 2.82
N LEU A 95 -4.44 9.10 3.20
CA LEU A 95 -3.35 8.63 2.36
C LEU A 95 -3.50 7.14 2.07
N VAL A 96 -3.08 6.76 0.87
CA VAL A 96 -2.87 5.36 0.48
C VAL A 96 -1.45 5.21 0.00
N ALA A 97 -0.81 4.10 0.34
CA ALA A 97 0.56 3.82 -0.03
C ALA A 97 0.69 2.45 -0.69
N GLY A 98 1.59 2.35 -1.65
CA GLY A 98 2.01 1.12 -2.32
C GLY A 98 3.51 0.93 -2.22
N GLY A 99 3.92 -0.28 -1.85
CA GLY A 99 5.29 -0.75 -2.04
C GLY A 99 5.37 -1.46 -3.39
N CYS A 100 6.38 -1.11 -4.18
CA CYS A 100 6.56 -1.61 -5.54
C CYS A 100 7.78 -2.52 -5.62
N LEU A 101 7.75 -3.45 -6.59
CA LEU A 101 8.86 -4.39 -6.81
C LEU A 101 10.15 -3.69 -7.25
N ASP A 102 10.06 -2.50 -7.84
CA ASP A 102 11.23 -1.69 -8.21
C ASP A 102 11.94 -1.05 -7.00
N GLY A 103 11.57 -1.42 -5.79
CA GLY A 103 12.08 -0.86 -4.53
C GLY A 103 11.44 0.47 -4.16
N SER A 104 10.48 0.99 -4.94
CA SER A 104 9.86 2.28 -4.66
C SER A 104 8.70 2.19 -3.66
N ILE A 105 8.54 3.25 -2.85
CA ILE A 105 7.33 3.51 -2.06
C ILE A 105 6.63 4.72 -2.67
N GLN A 106 5.37 4.53 -3.04
CA GLN A 106 4.54 5.53 -3.71
C GLN A 106 3.30 5.80 -2.85
N ILE A 107 3.01 7.08 -2.59
CA ILE A 107 1.93 7.49 -1.68
C ILE A 107 1.05 8.53 -2.37
N TRP A 108 -0.27 8.37 -2.25
CA TRP A 108 -1.25 9.29 -2.81
C TRP A 108 -2.21 9.80 -1.74
N ASP A 109 -2.61 11.05 -1.90
CA ASP A 109 -3.69 11.67 -1.14
C ASP A 109 -5.04 11.39 -1.80
N ARG A 110 -5.95 10.74 -1.07
CA ARG A 110 -7.31 10.40 -1.55
C ARG A 110 -8.19 11.62 -1.80
N ARG A 111 -7.79 12.79 -1.30
CA ARG A 111 -8.50 14.07 -1.52
C ARG A 111 -8.10 14.71 -2.86
N LYS A 112 -7.11 14.14 -3.55
CA LYS A 112 -6.59 14.61 -4.85
C LYS A 112 -6.79 13.52 -5.91
N PRO A 113 -6.75 13.88 -7.20
CA PRO A 113 -6.69 12.88 -8.27
C PRO A 113 -5.44 11.99 -8.12
N PHE A 114 -5.60 10.68 -8.30
CA PHE A 114 -4.50 9.69 -8.20
C PHE A 114 -3.50 9.70 -9.37
N VAL A 115 -3.42 10.81 -10.12
CA VAL A 115 -2.57 10.94 -11.31
C VAL A 115 -1.10 11.08 -10.92
N HIS A 116 -0.81 11.80 -9.82
CA HIS A 116 0.54 12.01 -9.32
C HIS A 116 0.64 11.56 -7.86
N THR A 117 1.79 10.98 -7.52
CA THR A 117 2.15 10.68 -6.14
C THR A 117 2.24 11.96 -5.34
N THR A 118 1.70 11.95 -4.13
CA THR A 118 1.88 13.01 -3.13
C THR A 118 3.25 12.89 -2.47
N PHE A 119 3.71 11.67 -2.19
CA PHE A 119 5.07 11.39 -1.73
C PHE A 119 5.63 10.20 -2.50
N LEU A 120 6.93 10.25 -2.79
CA LEU A 120 7.61 9.25 -3.60
C LEU A 120 9.05 9.07 -3.13
N CYS A 121 9.46 7.82 -2.94
CA CYS A 121 10.85 7.44 -2.77
C CYS A 121 11.14 6.30 -3.74
N ARG A 122 11.98 6.56 -4.75
CA ARG A 122 12.29 5.58 -5.82
C ARG A 122 13.16 4.43 -5.35
N HIS A 123 14.08 4.71 -4.43
CA HIS A 123 15.07 3.75 -3.94
C HIS A 123 14.87 3.51 -2.44
N ALA A 124 13.62 3.22 -2.05
CA ALA A 124 13.32 2.97 -0.65
C ALA A 124 13.96 1.66 -0.18
N HIS A 125 13.87 0.64 -1.03
CA HIS A 125 14.50 -0.67 -0.88
C HIS A 125 15.27 -1.05 -2.14
N GLN A 126 16.04 -2.15 -2.09
CA GLN A 126 16.74 -2.65 -3.27
C GLN A 126 15.76 -3.03 -4.39
N ASN A 127 16.18 -2.86 -5.64
CA ASN A 127 15.39 -3.23 -6.80
C ASN A 127 15.19 -4.76 -6.85
N ASP A 128 14.03 -5.20 -7.32
CA ASP A 128 13.59 -6.60 -7.39
C ASP A 128 13.48 -7.33 -6.02
N GLU A 129 13.67 -6.62 -4.92
CA GLU A 129 13.38 -7.10 -3.56
C GLU A 129 11.94 -6.72 -3.16
N ILE A 130 11.23 -7.68 -2.56
CA ILE A 130 9.82 -7.54 -2.21
C ILE A 130 9.70 -6.68 -0.95
N ILE A 131 9.06 -5.52 -1.06
CA ILE A 131 8.52 -4.81 0.10
C ILE A 131 7.34 -5.62 0.62
N SER A 132 7.58 -6.41 1.68
CA SER A 132 6.63 -7.38 2.23
C SER A 132 5.56 -6.73 3.10
N SER A 133 5.83 -5.54 3.65
CA SER A 133 4.88 -4.85 4.52
C SER A 133 5.11 -3.34 4.57
N LEU A 134 4.00 -2.60 4.53
CA LEU A 134 3.93 -1.18 4.87
C LEU A 134 2.91 -0.98 6.00
N LYS A 135 3.32 -0.31 7.08
CA LYS A 135 2.40 0.08 8.16
C LYS A 135 2.58 1.51 8.57
N TRP A 136 1.47 2.18 8.80
CA TRP A 136 1.46 3.47 9.45
C TRP A 136 1.52 3.28 10.97
N SER A 137 2.23 4.20 11.61
CA SER A 137 2.14 4.46 13.04
C SER A 137 0.74 4.96 13.41
N TYR A 138 0.39 4.87 14.69
CA TYR A 138 -0.87 5.39 15.21
C TYR A 138 -0.87 6.92 15.27
N ASP A 139 0.30 7.56 15.45
CA ASP A 139 0.47 9.01 15.33
C ASP A 139 0.28 9.52 13.89
N GLY A 140 0.40 8.63 12.90
CA GLY A 140 0.25 8.90 11.46
C GLY A 140 1.29 9.79 10.82
N LEU A 141 2.34 10.12 11.56
CA LEU A 141 3.49 10.86 11.07
C LEU A 141 4.55 9.90 10.53
N HIS A 142 4.55 8.65 10.99
CA HIS A 142 5.54 7.67 10.59
C HIS A 142 4.96 6.52 9.77
N LEU A 143 5.75 6.07 8.79
CA LEU A 143 5.52 4.84 8.03
C LEU A 143 6.69 3.89 8.30
N ALA A 144 6.41 2.61 8.51
CA ALA A 144 7.42 1.55 8.53
C ALA A 144 7.32 0.71 7.25
N SER A 145 8.47 0.35 6.69
CA SER A 145 8.57 -0.55 5.54
C SER A 145 9.50 -1.72 5.84
N ARG A 146 9.05 -2.93 5.47
CA ARG A 146 9.82 -4.17 5.60
C ARG A 146 10.04 -4.77 4.22
N SER A 147 11.25 -5.25 3.96
CA SER A 147 11.62 -5.82 2.66
C SER A 147 12.41 -7.13 2.80
N THR A 148 12.43 -7.91 1.72
CA THR A 148 13.30 -9.09 1.56
C THR A 148 14.77 -8.70 1.36
N ASP A 149 15.08 -7.41 1.14
CA ASP A 149 16.45 -6.85 1.18
C ASP A 149 17.12 -6.86 2.58
N HIS A 150 16.47 -7.52 3.53
CA HIS A 150 16.90 -7.68 4.92
C HIS A 150 16.90 -6.39 5.75
N THR A 151 16.22 -5.34 5.29
CA THR A 151 16.06 -4.08 6.02
C THR A 151 14.63 -3.84 6.52
N LEU A 152 14.53 -3.14 7.65
CA LEU A 152 13.32 -2.47 8.11
C LEU A 152 13.63 -0.97 8.16
N LYS A 153 12.81 -0.14 7.53
CA LYS A 153 13.02 1.31 7.47
C LYS A 153 11.85 2.06 8.06
N LEU A 154 12.15 3.13 8.78
CA LEU A 154 11.19 4.06 9.35
C LEU A 154 11.26 5.38 8.59
N TRP A 155 10.12 5.96 8.28
CA TRP A 155 9.98 7.15 7.45
C TRP A 155 9.16 8.19 8.21
N ASP A 156 9.61 9.45 8.23
CA ASP A 156 8.76 10.58 8.62
C ASP A 156 8.09 11.14 7.35
N ILE A 157 6.76 11.13 7.30
CA ILE A 157 6.02 11.53 6.11
C ILE A 157 6.19 13.02 5.78
N ARG A 158 6.49 13.87 6.78
CA ARG A 158 6.71 15.31 6.59
C ARG A 158 8.05 15.60 5.91
N MET A 159 8.96 14.64 5.95
CA MET A 159 10.31 14.73 5.41
C MET A 159 10.62 13.56 4.47
N PHE A 160 9.58 12.96 3.87
CA PHE A 160 9.69 11.70 3.12
C PHE A 160 10.72 11.75 1.99
N GLU A 161 10.80 12.89 1.30
CA GLU A 161 11.75 13.12 0.19
C GLU A 161 13.22 13.15 0.65
N LYS A 162 13.48 13.35 1.95
CA LYS A 162 14.83 13.36 2.53
C LYS A 162 15.37 11.96 2.84
N GLY A 163 14.56 10.92 2.63
CA GLY A 163 14.92 9.53 2.89
C GLY A 163 14.36 8.99 4.21
N CYS A 164 14.76 7.77 4.56
CA CYS A 164 14.30 7.14 5.80
C CYS A 164 14.93 7.80 7.03
N LEU A 165 14.14 7.95 8.08
CA LEU A 165 14.57 8.46 9.38
C LEU A 165 15.58 7.51 10.05
N SER A 166 15.33 6.20 9.94
CA SER A 166 16.20 5.15 10.50
C SER A 166 16.06 3.88 9.68
N SER A 167 17.15 3.12 9.58
CA SER A 167 17.17 1.77 9.03
C SER A 167 17.69 0.79 10.07
N CYS A 168 17.09 -0.39 10.11
CA CYS A 168 17.65 -1.55 10.79
C CYS A 168 18.01 -2.59 9.73
N GLU A 169 19.28 -2.95 9.68
CA GLU A 169 19.85 -3.82 8.64
C GLU A 169 20.18 -5.20 9.22
N ASN A 170 20.51 -6.15 8.34
CA ASN A 170 20.84 -7.54 8.71
C ASN A 170 19.70 -8.27 9.45
N ILE A 171 18.46 -7.84 9.25
CA ILE A 171 17.28 -8.56 9.74
C ILE A 171 16.87 -9.52 8.63
N HIS A 172 17.29 -10.77 8.73
CA HIS A 172 17.07 -11.75 7.68
C HIS A 172 15.58 -11.93 7.34
N ASN A 173 15.22 -11.84 6.06
CA ASN A 173 13.86 -12.04 5.58
C ASN A 173 13.89 -12.68 4.19
N ARG A 174 13.47 -13.94 4.09
CA ARG A 174 13.30 -14.64 2.81
C ARG A 174 11.84 -14.73 2.36
N PHE A 175 10.90 -14.26 3.18
CA PHE A 175 9.47 -14.50 2.95
C PHE A 175 8.74 -13.18 2.65
N ALA A 176 8.10 -13.15 1.49
CA ALA A 176 7.25 -12.04 1.07
C ALA A 176 6.06 -11.77 2.01
N MET A 177 5.74 -12.70 2.91
CA MET A 177 4.63 -12.60 3.87
C MET A 177 5.02 -12.03 5.23
N THR A 178 6.30 -11.70 5.45
CA THR A 178 6.78 -11.10 6.70
C THR A 178 6.16 -9.72 6.88
N ASN A 179 5.45 -9.52 8.00
CA ASN A 179 4.77 -8.28 8.31
C ASN A 179 5.56 -7.46 9.32
N VAL A 180 5.34 -6.14 9.31
CA VAL A 180 5.75 -5.25 10.40
C VAL A 180 4.50 -4.75 11.13
N CYS A 181 4.62 -4.39 12.41
CA CYS A 181 3.55 -3.75 13.18
C CYS A 181 4.12 -2.80 14.23
N PHE A 182 3.46 -1.65 14.42
CA PHE A 182 3.73 -0.74 15.53
C PHE A 182 3.02 -1.22 16.80
N SER A 183 3.68 -1.07 17.95
CA SER A 183 3.01 -1.15 19.24
C SER A 183 1.94 -0.03 19.35
N PRO A 184 0.88 -0.20 20.15
CA PRO A 184 -0.20 0.81 20.28
C PRO A 184 0.24 2.22 20.71
N ASN A 185 1.43 2.37 21.28
CA ASN A 185 2.01 3.65 21.69
C ASN A 185 3.17 4.12 20.79
N ASP A 186 3.34 3.50 19.62
CA ASP A 186 4.38 3.78 18.61
C ASP A 186 5.84 3.66 19.09
N ARG A 187 6.10 3.08 20.26
CA ARG A 187 7.48 2.95 20.80
C ARG A 187 8.27 1.77 20.23
N TYR A 188 7.58 0.74 19.78
CA TYR A 188 8.21 -0.49 19.31
C TYR A 188 7.67 -0.88 17.94
N LEU A 189 8.55 -1.49 17.14
CA LEU A 189 8.22 -2.16 15.89
C LEU A 189 8.55 -3.64 16.04
N ILE A 190 7.64 -4.50 15.58
CA ILE A 190 7.82 -5.95 15.57
C ILE A 190 7.74 -6.42 14.11
N THR A 191 8.63 -7.32 13.71
CA THR A 191 8.70 -7.93 12.38
C THR A 191 9.04 -9.41 12.45
#